data_AF-A0A9D6U5N4-F1
#
_entry.id   AF-A0A9D6U5N4-F1
#
_cell.length_a   1.000
_cell.length_b   1.000
_cell.length_c   1.000
_cell.angle_alpha   90.00
_cell.angle_beta   90.00
_cell.angle_gamma   90.00
#
_symmetry.space_group_name_H-M   'P 1'
#
loop_
_entity.id
_entity.type
_entity.pdbx_description
1 polymer ?
#
loop_
_entity_poly.entity_id
_entity_poly.type
_entity_poly.pdbx_seq_one_letter_code
_entity_poly.pdbx_strand_id
1 'polypeptide(L)'
;MKKLTALLCVLTLALSLHAALAADKGTKEEAVAMVKKAVAFLKTNGREKALAEFNNPKGQFIDRDLYVIVGDMQGKCLAHCTMPEWAGKDMMEVQDPEGRYITKERLKLLQKNNSTWQTYKYLNPKTKKIETKSTYLERVGDLYIGVGVYQ
;
A
#
# COMPACT_ATOMS: atom_id res chain seq x y z
N MET A 1 50.85 -11.36 -40.67
CA MET A 1 49.48 -11.90 -40.87
C MET A 1 49.33 -13.08 -39.90
N LYS A 2 48.42 -13.19 -38.92
CA LYS A 2 47.21 -12.47 -38.49
C LYS A 2 47.12 -12.57 -36.96
N LYS A 3 46.48 -11.59 -36.34
CA LYS A 3 46.29 -11.36 -34.90
C LYS A 3 45.46 -12.49 -34.26
N LEU A 4 45.87 -13.01 -33.10
CA LEU A 4 45.02 -13.85 -32.24
C LEU A 4 44.27 -12.92 -31.29
N THR A 5 42.98 -12.79 -31.55
CA THR A 5 42.03 -11.91 -30.87
C THR A 5 41.66 -12.39 -29.47
N ALA A 6 41.49 -11.40 -28.59
CA ALA A 6 41.03 -11.44 -27.21
C ALA A 6 39.95 -12.48 -26.91
N LEU A 7 40.17 -13.22 -25.82
CA LEU A 7 39.16 -14.02 -25.13
C LEU A 7 38.14 -13.05 -24.50
N LEU A 8 36.99 -12.94 -25.16
CA LEU A 8 35.93 -11.98 -24.86
C LEU A 8 35.20 -12.39 -23.57
N CYS A 9 35.20 -11.48 -22.59
CA CYS A 9 34.32 -11.47 -21.43
C CYS A 9 32.85 -11.52 -21.89
N VAL A 10 32.23 -12.70 -21.92
CA VAL A 10 30.78 -12.83 -22.14
C VAL A 10 30.23 -13.83 -21.14
N LEU A 11 30.14 -13.43 -19.87
CA LEU A 11 29.37 -14.22 -18.88
C LEU A 11 28.76 -13.38 -17.74
N THR A 12 28.44 -12.10 -18.00
CA THR A 12 27.84 -11.22 -16.99
C THR A 12 26.73 -10.32 -17.54
N LEU A 13 25.93 -10.80 -18.51
CA LEU A 13 24.78 -10.03 -19.03
C LEU A 13 23.42 -10.73 -18.95
N ALA A 14 23.30 -11.82 -18.17
CA ALA A 14 22.03 -12.54 -18.01
C ALA A 14 21.32 -12.26 -16.68
N LEU A 15 21.97 -11.60 -15.70
CA LEU A 15 21.34 -11.28 -14.39
C LEU A 15 20.64 -9.91 -14.33
N SER A 16 20.82 -9.05 -15.33
CA SER A 16 20.26 -7.67 -15.29
C SER A 16 18.79 -7.57 -15.71
N LEU A 17 18.23 -8.57 -16.40
CA LEU A 17 16.85 -8.49 -16.90
C LEU A 17 15.77 -8.81 -15.84
N HIS A 18 16.09 -9.57 -14.78
CA HIS A 18 15.11 -9.90 -13.74
C HIS A 18 14.93 -8.79 -12.70
N ALA A 19 15.89 -7.87 -12.56
CA ALA A 19 15.76 -6.74 -11.64
C ALA A 19 14.80 -5.65 -12.15
N ALA A 20 14.59 -5.56 -13.46
CA ALA A 20 13.80 -4.48 -14.07
C ALA A 20 12.28 -4.66 -13.92
N LEU A 21 11.76 -5.90 -13.83
CA LEU A 21 10.33 -6.17 -13.64
C LEU A 21 9.87 -6.01 -12.17
N ALA A 22 10.80 -6.03 -11.22
CA ALA A 22 10.51 -5.74 -9.82
C ALA A 22 10.37 -4.23 -9.52
N ALA A 23 10.58 -3.36 -10.52
CA ALA A 23 10.62 -1.92 -10.31
C ALA A 23 9.23 -1.24 -10.24
N ASP A 24 8.13 -1.90 -10.65
CA ASP A 24 6.83 -1.23 -10.85
C ASP A 24 5.85 -1.31 -9.66
N LYS A 25 6.00 -2.34 -8.81
CA LYS A 25 5.17 -2.57 -7.61
C LYS A 25 6.03 -2.55 -6.34
N GLY A 26 5.43 -2.15 -5.23
CA GLY A 26 6.06 -2.18 -3.91
C GLY A 26 6.03 -3.57 -3.28
N THR A 27 6.91 -3.77 -2.31
CA THR A 27 7.04 -5.02 -1.55
C THR A 27 6.26 -4.97 -0.24
N LYS A 28 6.03 -6.14 0.37
CA LYS A 28 5.35 -6.22 1.67
C LYS A 28 6.16 -5.52 2.76
N GLU A 29 7.49 -5.59 2.68
CA GLU A 29 8.43 -4.96 3.59
C GLU A 29 8.34 -3.44 3.48
N GLU A 30 8.29 -2.89 2.25
CA GLU A 30 8.09 -1.46 2.01
C GLU A 30 6.72 -0.98 2.51
N ALA A 31 5.66 -1.78 2.34
CA ALA A 31 4.34 -1.45 2.89
C ALA A 31 4.36 -1.35 4.43
N VAL A 32 4.98 -2.32 5.11
CA VAL A 32 5.14 -2.27 6.57
C VAL A 32 5.96 -1.05 6.98
N ALA A 33 7.08 -0.78 6.30
CA ALA A 33 7.92 0.38 6.60
C ALA A 33 7.15 1.70 6.42
N MET A 34 6.34 1.82 5.38
CA MET A 34 5.51 3.01 5.13
C MET A 34 4.42 3.18 6.20
N VAL A 35 3.77 2.10 6.66
CA VAL A 35 2.83 2.17 7.80
C VAL A 35 3.54 2.66 9.06
N LYS A 36 4.72 2.11 9.39
CA LYS A 36 5.49 2.56 10.57
C LYS A 36 5.86 4.04 10.47
N LYS A 37 6.30 4.50 9.30
CA LYS A 37 6.59 5.91 9.04
C LYS A 37 5.33 6.78 9.22
N ALA A 38 4.18 6.33 8.72
CA ALA A 38 2.91 7.05 8.82
C ALA A 38 2.42 7.14 10.27
N VAL A 39 2.52 6.05 11.03
CA VAL A 39 2.19 6.02 12.47
C VAL A 39 3.07 7.01 13.24
N ALA A 40 4.38 7.04 12.97
CA ALA A 40 5.29 8.00 13.58
C ALA A 40 4.92 9.45 13.20
N PHE A 41 4.64 9.70 11.92
CA PHE A 41 4.23 11.02 11.44
C PHE A 41 2.95 11.51 12.10
N LEU A 42 1.94 10.63 12.26
CA LEU A 42 0.70 10.93 12.98
C LEU A 42 0.98 11.32 14.44
N LYS A 43 1.83 10.56 15.14
CA LYS A 43 2.16 10.83 16.54
C LYS A 43 2.91 12.15 16.73
N THR A 44 3.81 12.49 15.81
CA THR A 44 4.62 13.71 15.89
C THR A 44 3.85 14.97 15.47
N ASN A 45 3.02 14.87 14.43
CA ASN A 45 2.41 16.05 13.79
C ASN A 45 0.94 16.26 14.16
N GLY A 46 0.32 15.27 14.82
CA GLY A 46 -1.10 15.29 15.15
C GLY A 46 -2.00 14.92 13.96
N ARG A 47 -3.27 14.65 14.27
CA ARG A 47 -4.24 14.07 13.34
C ARG A 47 -4.49 14.93 12.10
N GLU A 48 -4.72 16.22 12.27
CA GLU A 48 -5.08 17.12 11.17
C GLU A 48 -3.99 17.18 10.10
N LYS A 49 -2.74 17.49 10.49
CA LYS A 49 -1.59 17.55 9.59
C LYS A 49 -1.30 16.19 8.94
N ALA A 50 -1.44 15.11 9.70
CA ALA A 50 -1.25 13.76 9.19
C ALA A 50 -2.28 13.39 8.12
N LEU A 51 -3.58 13.61 8.38
CA LEU A 51 -4.63 13.32 7.41
C LEU A 51 -4.52 14.17 6.14
N ALA A 52 -4.11 15.43 6.26
CA ALA A 52 -3.85 16.28 5.10
C ALA A 52 -2.71 15.71 4.23
N GLU A 53 -1.60 15.30 4.86
CA GLU A 53 -0.46 14.72 4.14
C GLU A 53 -0.76 13.33 3.57
N PHE A 54 -1.52 12.49 4.26
CA PHE A 54 -1.94 11.18 3.73
C PHE A 54 -2.92 11.29 2.57
N ASN A 55 -3.66 12.40 2.45
CA ASN A 55 -4.51 12.69 1.30
C ASN A 55 -3.78 13.39 0.15
N ASN A 56 -2.52 13.80 0.34
CA ASN A 56 -1.74 14.46 -0.70
C ASN A 56 -1.22 13.43 -1.72
N PRO A 57 -1.71 13.41 -2.98
CA PRO A 57 -1.27 12.45 -4.00
C PRO A 57 0.16 12.73 -4.50
N LYS A 58 0.78 13.83 -4.06
CA LYS A 58 2.18 14.19 -4.31
C LYS A 58 3.00 14.23 -3.01
N GLY A 59 2.43 13.72 -1.92
CA GLY A 59 3.05 13.71 -0.59
C GLY A 59 4.04 12.57 -0.41
N GLN A 60 4.60 12.47 0.80
CA GLN A 60 5.66 11.50 1.11
C GLN A 60 5.14 10.08 1.44
N PHE A 61 3.82 9.87 1.40
CA PHE A 61 3.14 8.62 1.75
C PHE A 61 2.46 7.95 0.55
N ILE A 62 3.04 8.18 -0.63
CA ILE A 62 2.74 7.48 -1.86
C ILE A 62 4.05 7.17 -2.58
N ASP A 63 4.24 5.92 -2.97
CA ASP A 63 5.35 5.46 -3.81
C ASP A 63 4.83 4.32 -4.67
N ARG A 64 4.94 4.46 -6.00
CA ARG A 64 4.41 3.49 -6.96
C ARG A 64 2.96 3.12 -6.62
N ASP A 65 2.68 1.87 -6.25
CA ASP A 65 1.36 1.37 -5.87
C ASP A 65 1.14 1.30 -4.34
N LEU A 66 2.15 1.66 -3.55
CA LEU A 66 2.08 1.86 -2.11
C LEU A 66 1.47 3.24 -1.82
N TYR A 67 0.42 3.26 -1.02
CA TYR A 67 -0.15 4.48 -0.51
C TYR A 67 -0.81 4.23 0.85
N VAL A 68 -0.76 5.24 1.72
CA VAL A 68 -1.43 5.20 3.01
C VAL A 68 -2.95 5.33 2.83
N ILE A 69 -3.67 4.44 3.49
CA ILE A 69 -5.09 4.58 3.77
C ILE A 69 -5.29 4.76 5.28
N VAL A 70 -6.25 5.61 5.64
CA VAL A 70 -6.65 5.80 7.04
C VAL A 70 -8.16 5.67 7.14
N GLY A 71 -8.62 4.92 8.13
CA GLY A 71 -10.01 4.93 8.55
C GLY A 71 -10.11 4.93 10.07
N ASP A 72 -11.31 5.24 10.57
CA ASP A 72 -11.61 5.06 11.99
C ASP A 72 -12.11 3.64 12.27
N MET A 73 -12.14 3.31 13.57
CA MET A 73 -12.65 2.03 14.05
C MET A 73 -14.18 1.93 14.02
N GLN A 74 -14.88 2.91 13.43
CA GLN A 74 -16.33 2.92 13.18
C GLN A 74 -16.65 2.63 11.71
N GLY A 75 -15.65 2.60 10.83
CA GLY A 75 -15.78 2.22 9.43
C GLY A 75 -15.75 3.39 8.45
N LYS A 76 -15.48 4.62 8.91
CA LYS A 76 -15.32 5.78 8.03
C LYS A 76 -13.93 5.81 7.42
N CYS A 77 -13.82 6.11 6.14
CA CYS A 77 -12.55 6.44 5.51
C CYS A 77 -12.18 7.90 5.80
N LEU A 78 -10.94 8.15 6.19
CA LEU A 78 -10.41 9.48 6.54
C LEU A 78 -9.30 9.95 5.61
N ALA A 79 -8.54 9.02 5.04
CA ALA A 79 -7.57 9.34 3.99
C ALA A 79 -7.44 8.23 2.95
N HIS A 80 -7.41 8.63 1.68
CA HIS A 80 -7.21 7.75 0.53
C HIS A 80 -6.77 8.56 -0.71
N CYS A 81 -5.47 8.89 -0.82
CA CYS A 81 -4.98 9.83 -1.85
C CYS A 81 -5.23 9.39 -3.31
N THR A 82 -5.40 8.09 -3.58
CA THR A 82 -5.65 7.57 -4.93
C THR A 82 -7.13 7.51 -5.30
N MET A 83 -8.03 7.72 -4.34
CA MET A 83 -9.49 7.72 -4.49
C MET A 83 -10.07 8.71 -3.45
N PRO A 84 -9.83 10.02 -3.63
CA PRO A 84 -10.20 11.04 -2.67
C PRO A 84 -11.72 11.11 -2.40
N GLU A 85 -12.55 10.56 -3.30
CA GLU A 85 -14.00 10.46 -3.15
C GLU A 85 -14.44 9.59 -1.95
N TRP A 86 -13.57 8.70 -1.46
CA TRP A 86 -13.84 7.90 -0.26
C TRP A 86 -13.66 8.69 1.04
N ALA A 87 -12.90 9.78 1.03
CA ALA A 87 -12.66 10.55 2.24
C ALA A 87 -13.98 11.07 2.82
N GLY A 88 -14.24 10.73 4.09
CA GLY A 88 -15.45 11.08 4.80
C GLY A 88 -16.63 10.11 4.61
N LYS A 89 -16.51 9.06 3.79
CA LYS A 89 -17.58 8.08 3.55
C LYS A 89 -17.55 6.94 4.55
N ASP A 90 -18.74 6.42 4.86
CA ASP A 90 -18.91 5.14 5.53
C ASP A 90 -18.58 4.01 4.55
N MET A 91 -17.70 3.10 4.96
CA MET A 91 -17.19 2.00 4.15
C MET A 91 -17.70 0.63 4.61
N MET A 92 -18.65 0.56 5.54
CA MET A 92 -19.10 -0.69 6.16
C MET A 92 -19.81 -1.62 5.17
N GLU A 93 -20.52 -1.06 4.20
CA GLU A 93 -21.26 -1.82 3.19
C GLU A 93 -20.49 -1.98 1.87
N VAL A 94 -19.25 -1.48 1.79
CA VAL A 94 -18.42 -1.65 0.59
C VAL A 94 -17.90 -3.09 0.51
N GLN A 95 -18.25 -3.75 -0.58
CA GLN A 95 -17.82 -5.11 -0.89
C GLN A 95 -16.75 -5.11 -1.98
N ASP A 96 -15.86 -6.10 -1.93
CA ASP A 96 -15.07 -6.46 -3.11
C ASP A 96 -15.93 -7.25 -4.13
N PRO A 97 -15.44 -7.48 -5.37
CA PRO A 97 -16.18 -8.25 -6.38
C PRO A 97 -16.51 -9.70 -6.01
N GLU A 98 -15.94 -10.23 -4.93
CA GLU A 98 -16.24 -11.57 -4.40
C GLU A 98 -17.30 -11.50 -3.28
N GLY A 99 -17.90 -10.34 -3.04
CA GLY A 99 -18.96 -10.12 -2.05
C GLY A 99 -18.46 -9.93 -0.61
N ARG A 100 -17.14 -9.74 -0.42
CA ARG A 100 -16.58 -9.58 0.93
C ARG A 100 -16.61 -8.14 1.39
N TYR A 101 -17.18 -7.91 2.57
CA TYR A 101 -17.18 -6.59 3.21
C TYR A 101 -15.79 -6.23 3.75
N ILE A 102 -15.03 -5.46 2.98
CA ILE A 102 -13.62 -5.14 3.26
C ILE A 102 -13.47 -4.51 4.65
N THR A 103 -14.29 -3.49 4.96
CA THR A 103 -14.17 -2.74 6.22
C THR A 103 -14.65 -3.54 7.43
N LYS A 104 -15.77 -4.26 7.33
CA LYS A 104 -16.27 -5.11 8.43
C LYS A 104 -15.25 -6.17 8.83
N GLU A 105 -14.64 -6.84 7.85
CA GLU A 105 -13.60 -7.85 8.10
C GLU A 105 -12.35 -7.22 8.74
N ARG A 106 -11.89 -6.09 8.20
CA ARG A 106 -10.75 -5.32 8.73
C ARG A 106 -10.93 -4.95 10.19
N LEU A 107 -12.07 -4.36 10.55
CA LEU A 107 -12.36 -3.94 11.91
C LEU A 107 -12.38 -5.14 12.87
N LYS A 108 -12.97 -6.26 12.46
CA LYS A 108 -12.95 -7.51 13.23
C LYS A 108 -11.53 -8.02 13.49
N LEU A 109 -10.62 -7.93 12.51
CA LEU A 109 -9.23 -8.33 12.69
C LEU A 109 -8.47 -7.40 13.65
N LEU A 110 -8.68 -6.08 13.52
CA LEU A 110 -8.02 -5.04 14.33
C LEU A 110 -8.60 -4.89 15.75
N GLN A 111 -9.79 -5.43 16.00
CA GLN A 111 -10.32 -5.60 17.36
C GLN A 111 -9.55 -6.68 18.14
N LYS A 112 -9.03 -7.69 17.44
CA LYS A 112 -8.32 -8.82 18.05
C LYS A 112 -6.81 -8.62 18.10
N ASN A 113 -6.27 -7.85 17.16
CA ASN A 113 -4.83 -7.65 17.00
C ASN A 113 -4.53 -6.17 16.79
N ASN A 114 -3.42 -5.69 17.34
CA ASN A 114 -2.97 -4.31 17.09
C ASN A 114 -2.50 -4.11 15.64
N SER A 115 -2.11 -5.19 14.95
CA SER A 115 -1.75 -5.16 13.54
C SER A 115 -2.15 -6.45 12.84
N THR A 116 -2.36 -6.38 11.53
CA THR A 116 -2.77 -7.55 10.72
C THR A 116 -2.50 -7.32 9.24
N TRP A 117 -2.47 -8.42 8.49
CA TRP A 117 -2.58 -8.37 7.03
C TRP A 117 -4.00 -8.75 6.62
N GLN A 118 -4.58 -8.00 5.68
CA GLN A 118 -5.85 -8.30 5.06
C GLN A 118 -5.68 -8.41 3.55
N THR A 119 -6.15 -9.50 2.94
CA THR A 119 -6.09 -9.70 1.48
C THR A 119 -7.49 -9.69 0.88
N TYR A 120 -7.73 -8.89 -0.16
CA TYR A 120 -9.04 -8.71 -0.82
C TYR A 120 -8.83 -8.29 -2.29
N LYS A 121 -9.90 -8.30 -3.08
CA LYS A 121 -9.87 -7.78 -4.46
C LYS A 121 -10.10 -6.27 -4.46
N TYR A 122 -9.30 -5.53 -5.22
CA TYR A 122 -9.44 -4.07 -5.29
C TYR A 122 -8.98 -3.51 -6.63
N LEU A 123 -9.54 -2.36 -7.02
CA LEU A 123 -9.10 -1.64 -8.20
C LEU A 123 -7.68 -1.13 -7.98
N ASN A 124 -6.76 -1.51 -8.86
CA ASN A 124 -5.42 -0.96 -8.91
C ASN A 124 -5.48 0.40 -9.62
N PRO A 125 -5.13 1.52 -8.95
CA PRO A 125 -5.27 2.86 -9.53
C PRO A 125 -4.32 3.10 -10.71
N LYS A 126 -3.24 2.32 -10.85
CA LYS A 126 -2.32 2.39 -11.99
C LYS A 126 -2.83 1.61 -13.19
N THR A 127 -3.15 0.32 -13.00
CA THR A 127 -3.49 -0.59 -14.11
C THR A 127 -4.97 -0.51 -14.50
N LYS A 128 -5.81 0.08 -13.64
CA LYS A 128 -7.27 0.15 -13.78
C LYS A 128 -7.95 -1.22 -13.82
N LYS A 129 -7.29 -2.26 -13.30
CA LYS A 129 -7.82 -3.62 -13.21
C LYS A 129 -8.13 -3.97 -11.75
N ILE A 130 -9.10 -4.86 -11.56
CA ILE A 130 -9.31 -5.51 -10.27
C ILE A 130 -8.18 -6.52 -10.07
N GLU A 131 -7.42 -6.35 -9.00
CA GLU A 131 -6.27 -7.18 -8.65
C GLU A 131 -6.38 -7.66 -7.21
N THR A 132 -5.62 -8.69 -6.85
CA THR A 132 -5.47 -9.09 -5.44
C THR A 132 -4.59 -8.05 -4.75
N LYS A 133 -5.08 -7.48 -3.65
CA LYS A 133 -4.33 -6.56 -2.81
C LYS A 133 -4.18 -7.14 -1.40
N SER A 134 -2.94 -7.20 -0.90
CA SER A 134 -2.66 -7.48 0.51
C SER A 134 -2.29 -6.18 1.21
N THR A 135 -3.06 -5.79 2.23
CA THR A 135 -2.87 -4.54 2.99
C THR A 135 -2.41 -4.86 4.40
N TYR A 136 -1.27 -4.33 4.80
CA TYR A 136 -0.84 -4.31 6.20
C TYR A 136 -1.54 -3.17 6.92
N LEU A 137 -2.02 -3.43 8.13
CA LEU A 137 -2.84 -2.52 8.91
C LEU A 137 -2.32 -2.47 10.33
N GLU A 138 -2.26 -1.27 10.90
CA GLU A 138 -1.98 -1.02 12.32
C GLU A 138 -3.07 -0.15 12.92
N ARG A 139 -3.59 -0.58 14.08
CA ARG A 139 -4.49 0.21 14.90
C ARG A 139 -3.69 1.24 15.71
N VAL A 140 -4.13 2.48 15.67
CA VAL A 140 -3.56 3.61 16.42
C VAL A 140 -4.70 4.37 17.11
N GLY A 141 -5.00 4.00 18.35
CA GLY A 141 -6.13 4.56 19.10
C GLY A 141 -7.48 4.22 18.46
N ASP A 142 -8.21 5.25 18.03
CA ASP A 142 -9.48 5.18 17.32
C ASP A 142 -9.32 5.04 15.79
N LEU A 143 -8.08 5.07 15.29
CA LEU A 143 -7.76 4.95 13.87
C LEU A 143 -7.15 3.59 13.53
N TYR A 144 -7.19 3.27 12.24
CA TYR A 144 -6.26 2.36 11.62
C TYR A 144 -5.53 3.03 10.47
N ILE A 145 -4.25 2.68 10.29
CA ILE A 145 -3.42 3.10 9.17
C ILE A 145 -3.03 1.84 8.41
N GLY A 146 -3.11 1.86 7.08
CA GLY A 146 -2.66 0.74 6.28
C GLY A 146 -2.01 1.13 4.96
N VAL A 147 -1.20 0.21 4.44
CA VAL A 147 -0.58 0.29 3.11
C VAL A 147 -0.64 -1.10 2.52
N GLY A 148 -0.95 -1.21 1.23
CA GLY A 148 -1.06 -2.51 0.58
C GLY A 148 -0.29 -2.61 -0.71
N VAL A 149 -0.01 -3.85 -1.07
CA VAL A 149 0.69 -4.25 -2.30
C VAL A 149 -0.27 -4.99 -3.19
N TYR A 150 -0.20 -4.70 -4.49
CA TYR A 150 -0.96 -5.45 -5.49
C TYR A 150 -0.14 -6.63 -6.01
N GLN A 151 -0.83 -7.72 -6.36
CA GLN A 151 -0.23 -8.93 -6.92
C GLN A 151 -0.59 -9.05 -8.39
#